data_AF-W9GPT5-F1
#
_entry.id   AF-W9GPT5-F1
#
_cell.length_a   1.000
_cell.length_b   1.000
_cell.length_c   1.000
_cell.angle_alpha   90.00
_cell.angle_beta   90.00
_cell.angle_gamma   90.00
#
_symmetry.space_group_name_H-M   'P 1'
#
loop_
_entity.id
_entity.type
_entity.pdbx_description
1 polymer ?
#
loop_
_entity_poly.entity_id
_entity_poly.type
_entity_poly.pdbx_seq_one_letter_code
_entity_poly.pdbx_strand_id
1 'polypeptide(L)'
;MAWLSRAKKSDIDGSTGQMGAVAAPSATAGVEAPAGTAPGPVGRYGPLVAITSFDQAPVELGWQTPVNGELYRLVPGPDRPDYSIMVLERSIHFYPSEQFDLGRVPAERRVADRKGRPMVRVDALVVCSRFVGQQLHPGMQDLPVNIAYVIDDAVLTDPSLDFGKIEYAAIGLLTEGRSGDAPEAAASAEAQATAPVPATGAPSADGEGAFGEAARILREGVEAQRGGPVQHLTATLTLDDACHVVGLTGVADGSPPVPTRETFDRLNAALSSMRSSAGGPLEALVVTVTGYDVSWEARHRS
;
A
#
# COMPACT_ATOMS: atom_id res chain seq x y z
N MET A 1 -12.25 0.38 -3.37
CA MET A 1 -13.04 1.58 -3.76
C MET A 1 -14.30 1.79 -2.91
N ALA A 2 -14.48 1.10 -1.76
CA ALA A 2 -15.68 1.25 -0.91
C ALA A 2 -15.67 2.51 -0.03
N TRP A 3 -14.51 3.11 0.21
CA TRP A 3 -14.34 4.25 1.11
C TRP A 3 -14.82 5.60 0.57
N LEU A 4 -14.79 5.79 -0.75
CA LEU A 4 -15.21 7.04 -1.39
C LEU A 4 -16.73 7.16 -1.57
N SER A 5 -17.51 6.20 -1.10
CA SER A 5 -18.96 6.18 -1.29
C SER A 5 -19.70 5.79 -0.02
N ARG A 6 -19.91 6.76 0.88
CA ARG A 6 -21.15 6.86 1.66
C ARG A 6 -21.24 8.19 2.42
N ALA A 7 -21.93 9.14 1.79
CA ALA A 7 -22.61 10.22 2.48
C ALA A 7 -24.08 10.21 2.04
N LYS A 8 -24.90 9.30 2.61
CA LYS A 8 -26.34 9.56 2.85
C LYS A 8 -27.05 8.41 3.59
N LYS A 9 -27.58 8.81 4.75
CA LYS A 9 -28.87 8.48 5.37
C LYS A 9 -29.17 7.02 5.72
N SER A 10 -29.35 6.77 7.02
CA SER A 10 -30.09 5.62 7.54
C SER A 10 -30.94 6.11 8.71
N ASP A 11 -32.26 6.12 8.48
CA ASP A 11 -33.27 6.22 9.54
C ASP A 11 -33.30 4.89 10.32
N ILE A 12 -33.46 5.02 11.63
CA ILE A 12 -33.51 3.95 12.63
C ILE A 12 -34.97 3.64 12.98
N ASP A 13 -35.34 2.36 12.93
CA ASP A 13 -36.26 1.65 13.84
C ASP A 13 -36.33 0.18 13.36
N GLY A 14 -36.28 -0.89 14.14
CA GLY A 14 -36.16 -1.12 15.57
C GLY A 14 -36.56 -2.57 15.86
N SER A 15 -35.83 -3.27 16.75
CA SER A 15 -36.28 -4.43 17.57
C SER A 15 -36.56 -5.79 16.87
N THR A 16 -36.30 -7.00 17.40
CA THR A 16 -35.68 -7.56 18.62
C THR A 16 -35.58 -9.09 18.43
N GLY A 17 -34.54 -9.73 18.97
CA GLY A 17 -34.62 -11.10 19.50
C GLY A 17 -33.78 -12.18 18.80
N GLN A 18 -32.78 -12.75 19.48
CA GLN A 18 -32.94 -13.97 20.28
C GLN A 18 -31.56 -14.58 20.62
N MET A 19 -31.37 -14.91 21.91
CA MET A 19 -30.19 -15.59 22.45
C MET A 19 -30.16 -17.07 22.06
N GLY A 20 -28.97 -17.60 21.76
CA GLY A 20 -28.70 -19.04 21.61
C GLY A 20 -27.24 -19.35 21.93
N ALA A 21 -27.02 -20.34 22.77
CA ALA A 21 -25.81 -20.61 23.54
C ALA A 21 -24.87 -21.66 22.90
N VAL A 22 -23.56 -21.51 23.20
CA VAL A 22 -22.51 -22.52 23.48
C VAL A 22 -22.26 -23.68 22.49
N ALA A 23 -21.03 -23.74 21.95
CA ALA A 23 -20.16 -24.93 22.00
C ALA A 23 -18.74 -24.61 21.46
N ALA A 24 -17.72 -24.91 22.25
CA ALA A 24 -16.33 -25.10 21.79
C ALA A 24 -16.16 -26.53 21.27
N PRO A 25 -15.18 -26.79 20.37
CA PRO A 25 -14.08 -27.63 20.82
C PRO A 25 -12.69 -27.28 20.24
N SER A 26 -11.70 -27.58 21.08
CA SER A 26 -10.40 -28.24 20.84
C SER A 26 -9.41 -27.73 19.79
N ALA A 27 -8.21 -27.48 20.33
CA ALA A 27 -6.95 -27.22 19.67
C ALA A 27 -6.43 -28.41 18.84
N THR A 28 -5.73 -28.08 17.75
CA THR A 28 -4.78 -28.96 17.08
C THR A 28 -3.53 -28.15 16.70
N ALA A 29 -2.40 -28.85 16.77
CA ALA A 29 -1.03 -28.38 16.82
C ALA A 29 -0.49 -27.63 15.59
N GLY A 30 0.48 -26.75 15.87
CA GLY A 30 1.82 -26.79 15.28
C GLY A 30 1.94 -26.49 13.79
N VAL A 31 2.22 -25.22 13.47
CA VAL A 31 2.98 -24.87 12.27
C VAL A 31 4.25 -24.16 12.74
N GLU A 32 5.36 -24.85 12.51
CA GLU A 32 6.73 -24.43 12.74
C GLU A 32 7.05 -23.27 11.78
N ALA A 33 7.40 -22.11 12.33
CA ALA A 33 7.74 -20.92 11.57
C ALA A 33 9.10 -21.08 10.87
N PRO A 34 9.25 -20.67 9.60
CA PRO A 34 10.54 -20.66 8.95
C PRO A 34 11.45 -19.63 9.61
N ALA A 35 12.67 -20.06 9.91
CA ALA A 35 13.71 -19.26 10.52
C ALA A 35 14.25 -18.19 9.55
N GLY A 36 14.45 -16.97 10.08
CA GLY A 36 15.60 -16.16 9.72
C GLY A 36 15.39 -14.96 8.80
N THR A 37 14.36 -14.14 9.01
CA THR A 37 14.45 -12.71 8.67
C THR A 37 14.85 -11.97 9.94
N ALA A 38 15.95 -11.22 9.92
CA ALA A 38 16.33 -10.38 11.04
C ALA A 38 15.13 -9.47 11.39
N PRO A 39 14.71 -9.39 12.67
CA PRO A 39 13.57 -8.57 13.04
C PRO A 39 13.88 -7.12 12.66
N GLY A 40 12.96 -6.50 11.90
CA GLY A 40 13.03 -5.07 11.58
C GLY A 40 13.05 -4.21 12.85
N PRO A 41 13.35 -2.91 12.75
CA PRO A 41 13.35 -2.03 13.91
C PRO A 41 11.96 -1.98 14.55
N VAL A 42 11.85 -2.45 15.79
CA VAL A 42 10.61 -2.48 16.56
C VAL A 42 10.62 -1.32 17.56
N GLY A 43 9.60 -0.48 17.50
CA GLY A 43 9.33 0.57 18.47
C GLY A 43 8.66 0.05 19.74
N ARG A 44 8.03 0.94 20.50
CA ARG A 44 7.31 0.58 21.73
C ARG A 44 6.07 -0.29 21.47
N TYR A 45 5.43 -0.10 20.32
CA TYR A 45 4.13 -0.67 19.98
C TYR A 45 4.20 -1.72 18.88
N GLY A 46 5.20 -1.64 18.00
CA GLY A 46 5.42 -2.60 16.92
C GLY A 46 6.43 -2.09 15.90
N PRO A 47 6.46 -2.65 14.67
CA PRO A 47 7.41 -2.24 13.63
C PRO A 47 7.38 -0.73 13.37
N LEU A 48 8.56 -0.12 13.27
CA LEU A 48 8.70 1.27 12.83
C LEU A 48 8.39 1.35 11.33
N VAL A 49 7.65 2.37 10.95
CA VAL A 49 7.30 2.65 9.56
C VAL A 49 7.35 4.15 9.29
N ALA A 50 7.58 4.49 8.03
CA ALA A 50 7.61 5.86 7.57
C ALA A 50 6.80 6.03 6.29
N ILE A 51 6.00 7.09 6.24
CA ILE A 51 5.37 7.55 5.01
C ILE A 51 6.30 8.62 4.41
N THR A 52 6.93 8.27 3.29
CA THR A 52 7.98 9.09 2.66
C THR A 52 7.42 10.06 1.63
N SER A 53 6.31 9.70 0.99
CA SER A 53 5.68 10.49 -0.07
C SER A 53 4.19 10.20 -0.18
N PHE A 54 3.48 11.11 -0.85
CA PHE A 54 2.05 11.01 -1.13
C PHE A 54 1.82 11.11 -2.64
N ASP A 55 0.96 10.24 -3.16
CA ASP A 55 0.44 10.30 -4.54
C ASP A 55 -0.75 11.27 -4.61
N GLN A 56 -1.69 11.14 -3.67
CA GLN A 56 -2.83 12.04 -3.52
C GLN A 56 -2.96 12.46 -2.07
N ALA A 57 -2.76 13.74 -1.78
CA ALA A 57 -2.91 14.30 -0.44
C ALA A 57 -3.25 15.79 -0.47
N PRO A 58 -3.89 16.33 0.58
CA PRO A 58 -3.88 17.75 0.86
C PRO A 58 -2.44 18.28 0.92
N VAL A 59 -2.21 19.46 0.36
CA VAL A 59 -0.86 20.04 0.25
C VAL A 59 -0.18 20.18 1.62
N GLU A 60 -0.97 20.45 2.66
CA GLU A 60 -0.51 20.61 4.04
C GLU A 60 0.02 19.31 4.65
N LEU A 61 -0.48 18.16 4.19
CA LEU A 61 0.03 16.86 4.63
C LEU A 61 1.40 16.57 4.00
N GLY A 62 1.61 17.00 2.76
CA GLY A 62 2.89 16.90 2.07
C GLY A 62 4.03 17.65 2.76
N TRP A 63 3.74 18.73 3.49
CA TRP A 63 4.75 19.48 4.25
C TRP A 63 5.19 18.79 5.54
N GLN A 64 4.52 17.71 5.91
CA GLN A 64 4.74 16.99 7.16
C GLN A 64 5.47 15.66 6.94
N THR A 65 5.93 15.40 5.70
CA THR A 65 6.81 14.27 5.41
C THR A 65 8.24 14.52 5.91
N PRO A 66 8.98 13.44 6.27
CA PRO A 66 8.48 12.09 6.46
C PRO A 66 7.58 11.97 7.69
N VAL A 67 6.51 11.17 7.57
CA VAL A 67 5.62 10.87 8.72
C VAL A 67 6.07 9.55 9.32
N ASN A 68 6.80 9.62 10.43
CA ASN A 68 7.28 8.44 11.16
C ASN A 68 6.26 7.99 12.21
N GLY A 69 6.13 6.67 12.38
CA GLY A 69 5.27 6.07 13.38
C GLY A 69 5.57 4.60 13.62
N GLU A 70 4.77 4.00 14.49
CA GLU A 70 4.86 2.60 14.86
C GLU A 70 3.54 1.91 14.54
N LEU A 71 3.58 0.74 13.89
CA LEU A 71 2.38 -0.07 13.69
C LEU A 71 1.96 -0.66 15.05
N TYR A 72 0.80 -0.27 15.54
CA TYR A 72 0.31 -0.65 16.86
C TYR A 72 -0.47 -1.96 16.82
N ARG A 73 -1.51 -2.05 15.99
CA ARG A 73 -2.35 -3.24 15.89
C ARG A 73 -3.13 -3.29 14.59
N LEU A 74 -3.54 -4.50 14.22
CA LEU A 74 -4.56 -4.73 13.19
C LEU A 74 -5.96 -4.55 13.78
N VAL A 75 -6.84 -3.92 13.00
CA VAL A 75 -8.25 -3.70 13.33
C VAL A 75 -9.09 -4.11 12.13
N PRO A 76 -10.03 -5.07 12.26
CA PRO A 76 -10.92 -5.41 11.17
C PRO A 76 -11.91 -4.26 10.94
N GLY A 77 -12.03 -3.81 9.69
CA GLY A 77 -13.06 -2.88 9.24
C GLY A 77 -14.24 -3.60 8.57
N PRO A 78 -15.30 -2.85 8.21
CA PRO A 78 -16.52 -3.42 7.62
C PRO A 78 -16.33 -3.98 6.20
N ASP A 79 -15.31 -3.51 5.49
CA ASP A 79 -14.98 -3.88 4.11
C ASP A 79 -13.70 -4.72 4.00
N ARG A 80 -12.80 -4.63 4.99
CA ARG A 80 -11.52 -5.38 5.00
C ARG A 80 -11.08 -5.76 6.41
N PRO A 81 -10.41 -6.92 6.58
CA PRO A 81 -9.92 -7.35 7.89
C PRO A 81 -8.54 -6.78 8.28
N ASP A 82 -7.87 -6.05 7.40
CA ASP A 82 -6.41 -5.80 7.44
C ASP A 82 -6.03 -4.31 7.59
N TYR A 83 -6.86 -3.50 8.27
CA TYR A 83 -6.44 -2.15 8.64
C TYR A 83 -5.42 -2.20 9.76
N SER A 84 -4.37 -1.38 9.64
CA SER A 84 -3.36 -1.19 10.69
C SER A 84 -3.50 0.20 11.28
N ILE A 85 -3.42 0.31 12.60
CA ILE A 85 -3.24 1.60 13.27
C ILE A 85 -1.74 1.89 13.35
N MET A 86 -1.36 3.07 12.90
CA MET A 86 -0.01 3.63 13.00
C MET A 86 -0.03 4.77 14.01
N VAL A 87 0.65 4.58 15.15
CA VAL A 87 0.82 5.64 16.17
C VAL A 87 1.98 6.53 15.75
N LEU A 88 1.76 7.83 15.70
CA LEU A 88 2.75 8.77 15.19
C LEU A 88 3.80 9.11 16.24
N GLU A 89 5.07 9.20 15.83
CA GLU A 89 6.13 9.72 16.70
C GLU A 89 5.94 11.22 17.00
N ARG A 90 5.40 11.95 16.02
CA ARG A 90 5.07 13.36 16.11
C ARG A 90 3.65 13.57 15.61
N SER A 91 2.84 14.29 16.39
CA SER A 91 1.52 14.68 15.96
C SER A 91 1.58 15.50 14.66
N ILE A 92 0.65 15.23 13.77
CA ILE A 92 0.46 15.99 12.53
C ILE A 92 -0.77 16.88 12.65
N HIS A 93 -0.81 17.91 11.82
CA HIS A 93 -1.90 18.87 11.74
C HIS A 93 -2.78 18.55 10.54
N PHE A 94 -4.04 18.27 10.81
CA PHE A 94 -5.10 18.16 9.82
C PHE A 94 -5.84 19.50 9.74
N TYR A 95 -5.94 20.06 8.53
CA TYR A 95 -6.72 21.26 8.24
C TYR A 95 -8.06 20.83 7.63
N PRO A 96 -9.13 20.72 8.44
CA PRO A 96 -10.43 20.29 7.95
C PRO A 96 -11.00 21.26 6.93
N SER A 97 -11.71 20.73 5.93
CA SER A 97 -12.48 21.53 4.99
C SER A 97 -13.68 22.16 5.69
N GLU A 98 -14.31 23.17 5.07
CA GLU A 98 -15.51 23.81 5.62
C GLU A 98 -16.69 22.85 5.78
N GLN A 99 -16.70 21.73 5.06
CA GLN A 99 -17.75 20.72 5.11
C GLN A 99 -17.51 19.65 6.18
N PHE A 100 -16.31 19.63 6.79
CA PHE A 100 -15.98 18.66 7.82
C PHE A 100 -16.68 19.00 9.14
N ASP A 101 -17.39 18.02 9.70
CA ASP A 101 -18.03 18.17 11.00
C ASP A 101 -16.99 18.10 12.13
N LEU A 102 -16.51 19.27 12.55
CA LEU A 102 -15.64 19.43 13.72
C LEU A 102 -16.26 18.85 15.00
N GLY A 103 -17.59 18.72 15.08
CA GLY A 103 -18.30 18.09 16.19
C GLY A 103 -17.84 16.66 16.50
N ARG A 104 -17.38 15.93 15.48
CA ARG A 104 -16.83 14.57 15.59
C ARG A 104 -15.49 14.49 16.32
N VAL A 105 -14.75 15.59 16.41
CA VAL A 105 -13.40 15.64 16.98
C VAL A 105 -13.49 16.05 18.45
N PRO A 106 -12.83 15.37 19.40
CA PRO A 106 -12.75 15.81 20.79
C PRO A 106 -12.15 17.23 20.92
N ALA A 107 -12.66 18.04 21.85
CA ALA A 107 -12.31 19.46 21.95
C ALA A 107 -10.81 19.69 22.21
N GLU A 108 -10.17 18.79 22.93
CA GLU A 108 -8.73 18.77 23.25
C GLU A 108 -7.82 18.63 22.03
N ARG A 109 -8.34 18.11 20.92
CA ARG A 109 -7.62 17.97 19.65
C ARG A 109 -7.84 19.13 18.70
N ARG A 110 -8.88 19.93 18.95
CA ARG A 110 -9.18 21.12 18.15
C ARG A 110 -8.22 22.22 18.59
N VAL A 111 -7.31 22.55 17.69
CA VAL A 111 -6.32 23.61 17.87
C VAL A 111 -6.54 24.70 16.83
N ALA A 112 -5.96 25.87 17.04
CA ALA A 112 -5.95 26.94 16.05
C ALA A 112 -4.51 27.23 15.65
N ASP A 113 -4.27 27.45 14.36
CA ASP A 113 -2.96 27.89 13.89
C ASP A 113 -2.65 29.33 14.34
N ARG A 114 -1.46 29.83 14.03
CA ARG A 114 -1.05 31.20 14.38
C ARG A 114 -1.97 32.28 13.79
N LYS A 115 -2.70 31.98 12.72
CA LYS A 115 -3.65 32.87 12.04
C LYS A 115 -5.09 32.67 12.54
N GLY A 116 -5.30 31.81 13.53
CA GLY A 116 -6.62 31.49 14.08
C GLY A 116 -7.42 30.50 13.23
N ARG A 117 -6.82 29.86 12.21
CA ARG A 117 -7.51 28.85 11.41
C ARG A 117 -7.67 27.56 12.22
N PRO A 118 -8.86 26.93 12.23
CA PRO A 118 -9.06 25.69 12.94
C PRO A 118 -8.23 24.57 12.31
N MET A 119 -7.60 23.77 13.16
CA MET A 119 -6.86 22.57 12.80
C MET A 119 -7.08 21.48 13.87
N VAL A 120 -6.85 20.24 13.49
CA VAL A 120 -6.96 19.07 14.37
C VAL A 120 -5.58 18.48 14.57
N ARG A 121 -5.18 18.29 15.82
CA ARG A 121 -3.96 17.55 16.16
C ARG A 121 -4.27 16.05 16.09
N VAL A 122 -3.54 15.34 15.24
CA VAL A 122 -3.71 13.91 14.99
C VAL A 122 -2.47 13.18 15.48
N ASP A 123 -2.67 12.20 16.36
CA ASP A 123 -1.59 11.41 16.97
C ASP A 123 -1.50 9.98 16.41
N ALA A 124 -2.49 9.56 15.60
CA ALA A 124 -2.53 8.24 14.98
C ALA A 124 -3.16 8.30 13.58
N LEU A 125 -2.73 7.38 12.72
CA LEU A 125 -3.28 7.15 11.40
C LEU A 125 -3.84 5.73 11.32
N VAL A 126 -4.85 5.55 10.47
CA VAL A 126 -5.22 4.23 9.97
C VAL A 126 -4.63 4.08 8.58
N VAL A 127 -3.92 2.97 8.36
CA VAL A 127 -3.30 2.61 7.10
C VAL A 127 -3.74 1.23 6.65
N CYS A 128 -3.93 1.04 5.35
CA CYS A 128 -4.09 -0.28 4.76
C CYS A 128 -3.47 -0.30 3.36
N SER A 129 -3.02 -1.46 2.90
CA SER A 129 -2.50 -1.62 1.54
C SER A 129 -3.52 -1.11 0.53
N ARG A 130 -3.07 -0.44 -0.53
CA ARG A 130 -3.98 0.08 -1.55
C ARG A 130 -4.69 -1.04 -2.31
N PHE A 131 -3.98 -2.14 -2.51
CA PHE A 131 -4.44 -3.28 -3.31
C PHE A 131 -4.89 -4.44 -2.43
N VAL A 132 -6.06 -5.01 -2.75
CA VAL A 132 -6.60 -6.17 -2.04
C VAL A 132 -5.65 -7.35 -2.19
N GLY A 133 -5.30 -7.99 -1.07
CA GLY A 133 -4.38 -9.13 -1.05
C GLY A 133 -2.93 -8.77 -0.73
N GLN A 134 -2.53 -7.50 -0.88
CA GLN A 134 -1.27 -7.03 -0.31
C GLN A 134 -1.44 -6.79 1.20
N GLN A 135 -0.43 -7.13 1.97
CA GLN A 135 -0.40 -6.91 3.42
C GLN A 135 0.87 -6.17 3.80
N LEU A 136 0.83 -5.45 4.92
CA LEU A 136 2.04 -4.90 5.51
C LEU A 136 2.89 -6.07 5.99
N HIS A 137 4.16 -6.10 5.59
CA HIS A 137 5.09 -7.17 5.92
C HIS A 137 6.48 -6.60 6.24
N PRO A 138 7.32 -7.34 7.00
CA PRO A 138 8.70 -6.94 7.23
C PRO A 138 9.46 -6.75 5.92
N GLY A 139 10.38 -5.80 5.88
CA GLY A 139 11.19 -5.44 4.72
C GLY A 139 10.44 -4.66 3.63
N MET A 140 9.18 -4.28 3.84
CA MET A 140 8.44 -3.51 2.83
C MET A 140 9.12 -2.17 2.53
N GLN A 141 9.19 -1.83 1.25
CA GLN A 141 9.71 -0.55 0.76
C GLN A 141 8.67 0.04 -0.19
N ASP A 142 8.33 1.30 0.01
CA ASP A 142 7.42 2.07 -0.82
C ASP A 142 6.08 1.38 -1.12
N LEU A 143 5.52 0.68 -0.12
CA LEU A 143 4.24 -0.01 -0.24
C LEU A 143 3.11 1.03 -0.40
N PRO A 144 2.32 0.99 -1.48
CA PRO A 144 1.20 1.91 -1.65
C PRO A 144 0.11 1.64 -0.61
N VAL A 145 -0.27 2.65 0.16
CA VAL A 145 -1.27 2.56 1.23
C VAL A 145 -2.33 3.65 1.12
N ASN A 146 -3.56 3.32 1.52
CA ASN A 146 -4.58 4.31 1.84
C ASN A 146 -4.39 4.77 3.29
N ILE A 147 -4.54 6.07 3.54
CA ILE A 147 -4.20 6.71 4.81
C ILE A 147 -5.40 7.54 5.28
N ALA A 148 -5.79 7.35 6.53
CA ALA A 148 -6.86 8.08 7.18
C ALA A 148 -6.38 8.69 8.50
N TYR A 149 -6.79 9.92 8.81
CA TYR A 149 -6.58 10.51 10.12
C TYR A 149 -7.48 9.83 11.15
N VAL A 150 -6.94 9.49 12.31
CA VAL A 150 -7.75 9.15 13.48
C VAL A 150 -8.26 10.44 14.11
N ILE A 151 -9.58 10.62 14.10
CA ILE A 151 -10.22 11.83 14.67
C ILE A 151 -10.87 11.54 16.03
N ASP A 152 -11.12 10.28 16.37
CA ASP A 152 -11.57 9.81 17.69
C ASP A 152 -10.71 8.64 18.18
N ASP A 153 -10.11 8.79 19.37
CA ASP A 153 -9.18 7.83 19.96
C ASP A 153 -9.80 6.51 20.40
N ALA A 154 -11.13 6.44 20.53
CA ALA A 154 -11.79 5.19 20.84
C ALA A 154 -11.39 4.06 19.85
N VAL A 155 -11.05 4.42 18.60
CA VAL A 155 -10.59 3.47 17.58
C VAL A 155 -9.36 2.66 18.01
N LEU A 156 -8.52 3.19 18.89
CA LEU A 156 -7.31 2.51 19.38
C LEU A 156 -7.66 1.25 20.19
N THR A 157 -8.83 1.25 20.82
CA THR A 157 -9.31 0.15 21.68
C THR A 157 -10.52 -0.60 21.11
N ASP A 158 -11.19 -0.04 20.11
CA ASP A 158 -12.37 -0.67 19.50
C ASP A 158 -12.01 -2.01 18.85
N PRO A 159 -12.88 -3.04 18.96
CA PRO A 159 -12.61 -4.34 18.36
C PRO A 159 -12.66 -4.33 16.82
N SER A 160 -13.35 -3.35 16.23
CA SER A 160 -13.51 -3.17 14.80
C SER A 160 -13.44 -1.68 14.43
N LEU A 161 -12.99 -1.38 13.22
CA LEU A 161 -12.82 -0.02 12.73
C LEU A 161 -14.17 0.60 12.36
N ASP A 162 -14.53 1.68 13.06
CA ASP A 162 -15.68 2.53 12.72
C ASP A 162 -15.20 3.70 11.84
N PHE A 163 -15.74 3.78 10.62
CA PHE A 163 -15.41 4.86 9.69
C PHE A 163 -15.90 6.24 10.15
N GLY A 164 -16.84 6.31 11.10
CA GLY A 164 -17.22 7.56 11.76
C GLY A 164 -16.11 8.18 12.60
N LYS A 165 -15.11 7.39 13.01
CA LYS A 165 -13.99 7.79 13.89
C LYS A 165 -12.70 8.14 13.15
N ILE A 166 -12.72 8.06 11.82
CA ILE A 166 -11.60 8.40 10.95
C ILE A 166 -12.04 9.36 9.84
N GLU A 167 -11.07 9.98 9.19
CA GLU A 167 -11.27 10.84 8.03
C GLU A 167 -10.26 10.51 6.94
N TYR A 168 -10.68 10.44 5.68
CA TYR A 168 -9.74 10.19 4.58
C TYR A 168 -8.70 11.30 4.49
N ALA A 169 -7.42 10.91 4.53
CA ALA A 169 -6.32 11.81 4.34
C ALA A 169 -5.73 11.70 2.93
N ALA A 170 -5.22 10.52 2.54
CA ALA A 170 -4.32 10.42 1.40
C ALA A 170 -4.06 9.00 0.89
N ILE A 171 -3.40 8.93 -0.27
CA ILE A 171 -2.67 7.76 -0.76
C ILE A 171 -1.19 8.08 -0.68
N GLY A 172 -0.40 7.19 -0.08
CA GLY A 172 1.03 7.38 0.08
C GLY A 172 1.84 6.09 -0.01
N LEU A 173 3.15 6.23 0.11
CA LEU A 173 4.11 5.12 0.10
C LEU A 173 4.63 4.89 1.51
N LEU A 174 4.50 3.65 1.99
CA LEU A 174 4.88 3.22 3.33
C LEU A 174 6.11 2.30 3.26
N THR A 175 7.13 2.64 4.04
CA THR A 175 8.39 1.90 4.12
C THR A 175 8.62 1.43 5.55
N GLU A 176 9.13 0.21 5.74
CA GLU A 176 9.60 -0.25 7.05
C GLU A 176 10.87 0.50 7.47
N GLY A 177 10.92 0.88 8.73
CA GLY A 177 12.00 1.64 9.33
C GLY A 177 11.64 3.10 9.57
N ARG A 178 12.58 3.80 10.20
CA ARG A 178 12.46 5.23 10.48
C ARG A 178 13.14 6.01 9.38
N SER A 179 12.41 6.93 8.76
CA SER A 179 13.04 7.90 7.85
C SER A 179 13.75 8.95 8.70
N GLY A 180 15.08 8.85 8.82
CA GLY A 180 15.92 9.78 9.57
C GLY A 180 17.14 9.19 10.29
N ASP A 181 17.27 7.86 10.38
CA ASP A 181 18.41 7.17 11.04
C ASP A 181 19.46 6.61 10.04
N ALA A 182 19.57 7.18 8.84
CA ALA A 182 20.72 6.92 8.01
C ALA A 182 21.96 7.57 8.65
N PRO A 183 23.07 6.84 8.91
CA PRO A 183 24.32 7.49 9.23
C PRO A 183 24.67 8.43 8.07
N GLU A 184 24.97 9.68 8.42
CA GLU A 184 25.58 10.70 7.59
C GLU A 184 26.96 10.22 7.09
N ALA A 185 26.96 9.28 6.16
CA ALA A 185 28.15 8.67 5.57
C ALA A 185 27.84 8.06 4.20
N ALA A 186 27.21 8.85 3.32
CA ALA A 186 27.36 8.75 1.86
C ALA A 186 26.61 9.88 1.13
N ALA A 187 26.81 11.13 1.56
CA ALA A 187 26.50 12.29 0.71
C ALA A 187 27.82 12.92 0.29
N SER A 188 28.49 12.30 -0.70
CA SER A 188 29.45 12.93 -1.61
C SER A 188 29.95 11.90 -2.61
N ALA A 189 29.14 11.66 -3.64
CA ALA A 189 29.63 11.27 -4.95
C ALA A 189 28.70 11.90 -5.98
N GLU A 190 28.99 13.16 -6.29
CA GLU A 190 28.64 13.73 -7.59
C GLU A 190 29.14 12.77 -8.68
N ALA A 191 28.23 12.13 -9.39
CA ALA A 191 28.52 11.38 -10.60
C ALA A 191 27.59 11.89 -11.69
N GLN A 192 28.09 12.90 -12.39
CA GLN A 192 27.95 13.15 -13.82
C GLN A 192 26.88 12.34 -14.53
N ALA A 193 25.88 13.07 -15.02
CA ALA A 193 25.05 12.68 -16.15
C ALA A 193 25.94 12.20 -17.30
N THR A 194 26.06 10.88 -17.42
CA THR A 194 26.54 10.22 -18.63
C THR A 194 25.42 9.27 -19.02
N ALA A 195 24.72 9.63 -20.09
CA ALA A 195 23.66 8.83 -20.66
C ALA A 195 24.16 7.39 -20.90
N PRO A 196 23.45 6.35 -20.43
CA PRO A 196 23.73 5.01 -20.90
C PRO A 196 23.26 4.91 -22.35
N VAL A 197 24.23 4.77 -23.25
CA VAL A 197 24.02 4.20 -24.58
C VAL A 197 23.40 2.82 -24.36
N PRO A 198 22.19 2.52 -24.88
CA PRO A 198 21.64 1.19 -24.77
C PRO A 198 22.52 0.24 -25.60
N ALA A 199 23.18 -0.69 -24.93
CA ALA A 199 23.68 -1.88 -25.58
C ALA A 199 22.47 -2.72 -25.95
N THR A 200 22.04 -2.58 -27.20
CA THR A 200 21.05 -3.39 -27.88
C THR A 200 21.50 -4.86 -27.85
N GLY A 201 21.15 -5.58 -26.80
CA GLY A 201 20.86 -7.00 -26.89
C GLY A 201 19.52 -7.13 -27.61
N ALA A 202 19.56 -7.54 -28.88
CA ALA A 202 18.38 -7.65 -29.71
C ALA A 202 17.30 -8.51 -29.01
N PRO A 203 16.04 -8.06 -28.95
CA PRO A 203 14.95 -8.90 -28.51
C PRO A 203 14.74 -10.00 -29.55
N SER A 204 14.88 -11.27 -29.14
CA SER A 204 14.39 -12.39 -29.92
C SER A 204 12.86 -12.27 -29.99
N ALA A 205 12.33 -12.06 -31.19
CA ALA A 205 10.92 -11.82 -31.49
C ALA A 205 10.02 -13.09 -31.36
N ASP A 206 10.53 -14.18 -30.78
CA ASP A 206 9.80 -15.43 -30.56
C ASP A 206 9.17 -15.50 -29.16
N GLY A 207 8.87 -14.33 -28.58
CA GLY A 207 8.47 -14.12 -27.19
C GLY A 207 7.03 -14.51 -26.85
N GLU A 208 6.51 -15.60 -27.40
CA GLU A 208 5.24 -16.22 -26.97
C GLU A 208 5.44 -17.09 -25.70
N GLY A 209 6.46 -16.75 -24.90
CA GLY A 209 6.72 -17.34 -23.61
C GLY A 209 5.87 -16.70 -22.52
N ALA A 210 5.89 -17.30 -21.33
CA ALA A 210 5.03 -16.86 -20.24
C ALA A 210 5.35 -15.44 -19.70
N PHE A 211 6.50 -14.84 -20.04
CA PHE A 211 6.75 -13.42 -19.79
C PHE A 211 5.91 -12.50 -20.71
N GLY A 212 5.75 -12.89 -21.98
CA GLY A 212 4.85 -12.22 -22.91
C GLY A 212 3.39 -12.36 -22.44
N GLU A 213 3.03 -13.55 -21.96
CA GLU A 213 1.71 -13.80 -21.36
C GLU A 213 1.47 -12.94 -20.12
N ALA A 214 2.43 -12.83 -19.20
CA ALA A 214 2.34 -11.98 -18.03
C ALA A 214 2.16 -10.49 -18.40
N ALA A 215 2.91 -10.00 -19.39
CA ALA A 215 2.78 -8.65 -19.89
C ALA A 215 1.39 -8.38 -20.52
N ARG A 216 0.86 -9.34 -21.28
CA ARG A 216 -0.48 -9.28 -21.87
C ARG A 216 -1.56 -9.25 -20.79
N ILE A 217 -1.48 -10.15 -19.81
CA ILE A 217 -2.40 -10.18 -18.66
C ILE A 217 -2.39 -8.83 -17.93
N LEU A 218 -1.21 -8.29 -17.64
CA LEU A 218 -1.08 -7.00 -16.96
C LEU A 218 -1.78 -5.88 -17.74
N ARG A 219 -1.53 -5.79 -19.05
CA ARG A 219 -2.17 -4.80 -19.91
C ARG A 219 -3.69 -4.95 -19.91
N GLU A 220 -4.21 -6.15 -20.18
CA GLU A 220 -5.66 -6.41 -20.20
C GLU A 220 -6.33 -6.00 -18.89
N GLY A 221 -5.68 -6.27 -17.77
CA GLY A 221 -6.15 -5.88 -16.45
C GLY A 221 -6.21 -4.38 -16.22
N VAL A 222 -5.19 -3.65 -16.68
CA VAL A 222 -5.15 -2.18 -16.60
C VAL A 222 -6.20 -1.57 -17.54
N GLU A 223 -6.39 -2.13 -18.74
CA GLU A 223 -7.42 -1.69 -19.69
C GLU A 223 -8.83 -1.90 -19.15
N ALA A 224 -9.11 -3.07 -18.58
CA ALA A 224 -10.39 -3.39 -17.95
C ALA A 224 -10.70 -2.44 -16.79
N GLN A 225 -9.72 -2.13 -15.94
CA GLN A 225 -9.90 -1.20 -14.83
C GLN A 225 -10.13 0.24 -15.30
N ARG A 226 -9.50 0.66 -16.40
CA ARG A 226 -9.64 2.01 -16.96
C ARG A 226 -10.87 2.19 -17.84
N GLY A 227 -11.41 1.10 -18.39
CA GLY A 227 -12.50 1.14 -19.37
C GLY A 227 -12.05 1.61 -20.76
N GLY A 228 -10.77 1.43 -21.10
CA GLY A 228 -10.20 1.86 -22.38
C GLY A 228 -8.83 1.25 -22.68
N PRO A 229 -8.38 1.30 -23.95
CA PRO A 229 -7.11 0.71 -24.36
C PRO A 229 -5.91 1.46 -23.77
N VAL A 230 -4.82 0.73 -23.51
CA VAL A 230 -3.54 1.30 -23.04
C VAL A 230 -2.57 1.34 -24.22
N GLN A 231 -1.98 2.51 -24.48
CA GLN A 231 -1.03 2.70 -25.58
C GLN A 231 0.41 2.48 -25.13
N HIS A 232 0.75 2.96 -23.94
CA HIS A 232 2.07 2.85 -23.33
C HIS A 232 1.94 2.34 -21.90
N LEU A 233 2.63 1.24 -21.58
CA LEU A 233 2.75 0.68 -20.24
C LEU A 233 4.22 0.40 -19.96
N THR A 234 4.74 0.91 -18.87
CA THR A 234 6.03 0.50 -18.31
C THR A 234 5.79 0.15 -16.85
N ALA A 235 6.04 -1.11 -16.49
CA ALA A 235 5.79 -1.60 -15.15
C ALA A 235 6.95 -2.47 -14.65
N THR A 236 7.27 -2.35 -13.37
CA THR A 236 8.19 -3.24 -12.66
C THR A 236 7.37 -4.08 -11.68
N LEU A 237 7.46 -5.40 -11.83
CA LEU A 237 6.86 -6.39 -10.95
C LEU A 237 7.95 -6.88 -10.00
N THR A 238 7.76 -6.70 -8.69
CA THR A 238 8.63 -7.28 -7.66
C THR A 238 8.07 -8.64 -7.27
N LEU A 239 8.93 -9.65 -7.26
CA LEU A 239 8.55 -11.05 -7.08
C LEU A 239 9.14 -11.63 -5.79
N ASP A 240 8.39 -12.51 -5.14
CA ASP A 240 8.90 -13.38 -4.07
C ASP A 240 9.59 -14.63 -4.62
N ASP A 241 10.10 -15.49 -3.73
CA ASP A 241 10.80 -16.74 -4.10
C ASP A 241 9.89 -17.79 -4.77
N ALA A 242 8.56 -17.62 -4.66
CA ALA A 242 7.56 -18.42 -5.36
C ALA A 242 7.12 -17.80 -6.70
N CYS A 243 7.75 -16.69 -7.11
CA CYS A 243 7.38 -15.87 -8.26
C CYS A 243 5.98 -15.26 -8.16
N HIS A 244 5.46 -15.05 -6.95
CA HIS A 244 4.26 -14.24 -6.75
C HIS A 244 4.61 -12.76 -6.75
N VAL A 245 3.74 -11.96 -7.35
CA VAL A 245 3.87 -10.51 -7.33
C VAL A 245 3.55 -9.97 -5.95
N VAL A 246 4.57 -9.42 -5.32
CA VAL A 246 4.46 -8.70 -4.04
C VAL A 246 4.41 -7.19 -4.24
N GLY A 247 4.95 -6.70 -5.37
CA GLY A 247 4.97 -5.28 -5.71
C GLY A 247 4.71 -5.03 -7.19
N LEU A 248 4.04 -3.93 -7.49
CA LEU A 248 3.85 -3.42 -8.85
C LEU A 248 4.04 -1.90 -8.81
N THR A 249 5.00 -1.41 -9.59
CA THR A 249 5.22 0.03 -9.80
C THR A 249 5.28 0.31 -11.29
N GLY A 250 4.99 1.54 -11.71
CA GLY A 250 5.06 1.89 -13.14
C GLY A 250 4.13 3.01 -13.56
N VAL A 251 4.01 3.17 -14.87
CA VAL A 251 3.14 4.14 -15.53
C VAL A 251 2.45 3.48 -16.73
N ALA A 252 1.14 3.68 -16.84
CA ALA A 252 0.35 3.40 -18.03
C ALA A 252 -0.26 4.71 -18.55
N ASP A 253 0.06 5.15 -19.75
CA ASP A 253 -0.42 6.40 -20.38
C ASP A 253 -0.42 7.62 -19.43
N GLY A 254 0.66 7.81 -18.67
CA GLY A 254 0.82 8.94 -17.74
C GLY A 254 0.08 8.80 -16.41
N SER A 255 -0.50 7.64 -16.09
CA SER A 255 -1.15 7.36 -14.80
C SER A 255 -0.69 6.01 -14.23
N PRO A 256 -0.77 5.77 -12.91
CA PRO A 256 -0.35 4.49 -12.34
C PRO A 256 -1.08 3.29 -12.97
N PRO A 257 -0.40 2.15 -13.20
CA PRO A 257 -1.02 0.91 -13.64
C PRO A 257 -1.70 0.28 -12.42
N VAL A 258 -3.02 0.32 -12.40
CA VAL A 258 -3.85 -0.26 -11.33
C VAL A 258 -4.59 -1.45 -11.94
N PRO A 259 -4.04 -2.67 -11.89
CA PRO A 259 -4.75 -3.85 -12.36
C PRO A 259 -5.81 -4.31 -11.35
N THR A 260 -6.76 -5.13 -11.82
CA THR A 260 -7.79 -5.73 -10.95
C THR A 260 -7.21 -6.87 -10.11
N ARG A 261 -7.93 -7.31 -9.07
CA ARG A 261 -7.54 -8.51 -8.29
C ARG A 261 -7.43 -9.76 -9.17
N GLU A 262 -8.42 -9.97 -10.05
CA GLU A 262 -8.42 -11.08 -11.00
C GLU A 262 -7.18 -11.06 -11.92
N THR A 263 -6.71 -9.85 -12.27
CA THR A 263 -5.48 -9.70 -13.04
C THR A 263 -4.27 -10.20 -12.27
N PHE A 264 -4.15 -9.85 -10.97
CA PHE A 264 -3.07 -10.36 -10.13
C PHE A 264 -3.11 -11.88 -9.99
N ASP A 265 -4.31 -12.46 -9.81
CA ASP A 265 -4.47 -13.92 -9.72
C ASP A 265 -4.01 -14.61 -11.01
N ARG A 266 -4.42 -14.10 -12.17
CA ARG A 266 -3.97 -14.59 -13.49
C ARG A 266 -2.47 -14.42 -13.69
N LEU A 267 -1.92 -13.28 -13.28
CA LEU A 267 -0.52 -12.95 -13.46
C LEU A 267 0.37 -13.83 -12.57
N ASN A 268 -0.01 -14.05 -11.32
CA ASN A 268 0.65 -15.00 -10.43
C ASN A 268 0.63 -16.41 -10.99
N ALA A 269 -0.51 -16.87 -11.54
CA ALA A 269 -0.59 -18.19 -12.18
C ALA A 269 0.38 -18.32 -13.38
N ALA A 270 0.44 -17.28 -14.23
CA ALA A 270 1.37 -17.23 -15.36
C ALA A 270 2.83 -17.24 -14.90
N LEU A 271 3.20 -16.43 -13.91
CA LEU A 271 4.56 -16.36 -13.36
C LEU A 271 4.98 -17.65 -12.64
N SER A 272 4.10 -18.28 -11.86
CA SER A 272 4.41 -19.54 -11.18
C SER A 272 4.70 -20.68 -12.15
N SER A 273 4.04 -20.70 -13.32
CA SER A 273 4.35 -21.68 -14.37
C SER A 273 5.77 -21.55 -14.92
N MET A 274 6.37 -20.35 -14.83
CA MET A 274 7.71 -20.06 -15.33
C MET A 274 8.85 -20.43 -14.39
N ARG A 275 8.56 -20.73 -13.13
CA ARG A 275 9.60 -21.04 -12.14
C ARG A 275 10.52 -22.18 -12.62
N SER A 276 9.97 -23.12 -13.40
CA SER A 276 10.71 -24.24 -13.98
C SER A 276 11.63 -23.86 -15.14
N SER A 277 11.38 -22.72 -15.80
CA SER A 277 12.11 -22.25 -16.99
C SER A 277 13.02 -21.06 -16.73
N ALA A 278 12.77 -20.28 -15.68
CA ALA A 278 13.64 -19.20 -15.28
C ALA A 278 14.94 -19.79 -14.73
N GLY A 279 16.08 -19.48 -15.36
CA GLY A 279 17.41 -20.03 -15.02
C GLY A 279 17.96 -19.62 -13.63
N GLY A 280 17.10 -19.31 -12.68
CA GLY A 280 17.41 -18.88 -11.32
C GLY A 280 16.24 -18.15 -10.65
N PRO A 281 16.36 -17.80 -9.36
CA PRO A 281 15.35 -17.02 -8.65
C PRO A 281 15.22 -15.63 -9.28
N LEU A 282 13.99 -15.29 -9.66
CA LEU A 282 13.64 -13.97 -10.19
C LEU A 282 13.37 -13.02 -9.04
N GLU A 283 13.96 -11.83 -9.10
CA GLU A 283 13.73 -10.75 -8.14
C GLU A 283 12.72 -9.75 -8.69
N ALA A 284 12.88 -9.38 -9.97
CA ALA A 284 12.01 -8.42 -10.61
C ALA A 284 11.81 -8.73 -12.10
N LEU A 285 10.65 -8.33 -12.61
CA LEU A 285 10.32 -8.38 -14.04
C LEU A 285 9.89 -6.98 -14.48
N VAL A 286 10.68 -6.37 -15.38
CA VAL A 286 10.32 -5.12 -16.04
C VAL A 286 9.56 -5.45 -17.32
N VAL A 287 8.37 -4.89 -17.48
CA VAL A 287 7.50 -5.06 -18.64
C VAL A 287 7.33 -3.71 -19.31
N THR A 288 7.55 -3.66 -20.61
CA THR A 288 7.24 -2.50 -21.45
C THR A 288 6.30 -2.91 -22.56
N VAL A 289 5.19 -2.20 -22.70
CA VAL A 289 4.23 -2.38 -23.80
C VAL A 289 4.07 -1.05 -24.52
N THR A 290 4.24 -1.06 -25.83
CA THR A 290 4.01 0.10 -26.70
C THR A 290 3.19 -0.33 -27.91
N GLY A 291 1.97 0.16 -28.03
CA GLY A 291 1.06 -0.29 -29.10
C GLY A 291 0.73 -1.77 -28.91
N TYR A 292 1.23 -2.64 -29.79
CA TYR A 292 1.12 -4.11 -29.65
C TYR A 292 2.45 -4.79 -29.32
N ASP A 293 3.54 -4.02 -29.30
CA ASP A 293 4.87 -4.52 -29.04
C ASP A 293 5.05 -4.70 -27.53
N VAL A 294 5.47 -5.90 -27.15
CA VAL A 294 5.75 -6.28 -25.77
C VAL A 294 7.23 -6.59 -25.67
N SER A 295 7.91 -5.93 -24.74
CA SER A 295 9.27 -6.27 -24.32
C SER A 295 9.33 -6.46 -22.82
N TRP A 296 10.27 -7.28 -22.37
CA TRP A 296 10.46 -7.58 -20.96
C TRP A 296 11.92 -7.78 -20.63
N GLU A 297 12.29 -7.49 -19.39
CA GLU A 297 13.62 -7.70 -18.83
C GLU A 297 13.45 -8.37 -17.46
N ALA A 298 14.03 -9.55 -17.30
CA ALA A 298 14.03 -10.29 -16.05
C ALA A 298 15.33 -10.02 -15.28
N ARG A 299 15.20 -9.66 -13.99
CA ARG A 299 16.34 -9.51 -13.07
C ARG A 299 16.37 -10.68 -12.11
N HIS A 300 17.53 -11.33 -12.05
CA HIS A 300 17.79 -12.46 -11.17
C HIS A 300 18.50 -11.99 -9.91
N ARG A 301 18.16 -12.61 -8.78
CA ARG A 301 18.89 -12.39 -7.52
C ARG A 301 20.29 -13.00 -7.68
N SER A 302 21.33 -12.21 -7.42
CA SER A 302 22.73 -12.65 -7.44
C SER A 302 23.10 -13.52 -6.26
#